data_AF-A0A7S3I3L3-F1
#
_entry.id   AF-A0A7S3I3L3-F1
#
_cell.length_a   1.000
_cell.length_b   1.000
_cell.length_c   1.000
_cell.angle_alpha   90.00
_cell.angle_beta   90.00
_cell.angle_gamma   90.00
#
_symmetry.space_group_name_H-M   'P 1'
#
loop_
_entity.id
_entity.type
_entity.pdbx_description
1 polymer ?
#
loop_
_entity_poly.entity_id
_entity_poly.type
_entity_poly.pdbx_seq_one_letter_code
_entity_poly.pdbx_strand_id
1 'polypeptide(L)'
;YEQVARQTCIDCGFTSEESGLDGANCTLAQILVKQDANITAAARGSRPVEDWGAGDQGSIFGYARDEWDSEVLHPYSYYPANKICEKLAELRKSGVLPWLRLDCKSQ
;
A
#
# COMPACT_ATOMS: atom_id res chain seq x y z
N TYR A 1 8.99 -14.05 5.61
CA TYR A 1 8.24 -13.42 4.50
C TYR A 1 6.90 -14.07 4.28
N GLU A 2 6.80 -15.40 4.23
CA GLU A 2 5.51 -16.09 4.07
C GLU A 2 4.45 -15.67 5.09
N GLN A 3 4.74 -15.76 6.39
CA GLN A 3 3.79 -15.36 7.44
C GLN A 3 3.31 -13.91 7.25
N VAL A 4 4.22 -12.99 6.91
CA VAL A 4 3.90 -11.59 6.66
C VAL A 4 2.94 -11.46 5.49
N ALA A 5 3.23 -12.11 4.36
CA ALA A 5 2.37 -12.08 3.18
C ALA A 5 0.98 -12.67 3.45
N ARG A 6 0.91 -13.83 4.12
CA ARG A 6 -0.35 -14.47 4.49
C ARG A 6 -1.19 -13.61 5.42
N GLN A 7 -0.56 -13.05 6.47
CA GLN A 7 -1.25 -12.19 7.41
C GLN A 7 -1.78 -10.92 6.73
N THR A 8 -0.99 -10.29 5.86
CA THR A 8 -1.44 -9.13 5.08
C THR A 8 -2.65 -9.46 4.20
N CYS A 9 -2.67 -10.61 3.52
CA CYS A 9 -3.84 -11.06 2.75
C CYS A 9 -5.09 -11.20 3.64
N ILE A 10 -4.94 -11.85 4.79
CA ILE A 10 -6.03 -12.05 5.76
C ILE A 10 -6.52 -10.71 6.33
N ASP A 11 -5.62 -9.78 6.66
CA ASP A 11 -5.95 -8.46 7.20
C ASP A 11 -6.66 -7.56 6.17
N CYS A 12 -6.34 -7.75 4.88
CA CYS A 12 -7.11 -7.19 3.77
C CYS A 12 -8.52 -7.78 3.70
N GLY A 13 -8.70 -9.04 4.09
CA GLY A 13 -9.98 -9.75 4.15
C GLY A 13 -10.05 -11.03 3.30
N PHE A 14 -8.94 -11.46 2.68
CA PHE A 14 -8.87 -12.65 1.85
C PHE A 14 -8.76 -13.90 2.73
N THR A 15 -9.90 -14.39 3.21
CA THR A 15 -9.98 -15.47 4.21
C THR A 15 -10.58 -16.77 3.67
N SER A 16 -11.03 -16.78 2.42
CA SER A 16 -11.62 -17.96 1.77
C SER A 16 -11.64 -17.82 0.25
N GLU A 17 -11.77 -18.93 -0.46
CA GLU A 17 -11.94 -18.92 -1.93
C GLU A 17 -13.14 -18.07 -2.39
N GLU A 18 -14.22 -17.99 -1.58
CA GLU A 18 -15.38 -17.14 -1.88
C GLU A 18 -15.05 -15.63 -1.89
N SER A 19 -14.03 -15.23 -1.12
CA SER A 19 -13.51 -13.86 -1.12
C SER A 19 -12.60 -13.57 -2.33
N GLY A 20 -12.30 -14.59 -3.15
CA GLY A 20 -11.45 -14.52 -4.34
C GLY A 20 -10.00 -14.98 -4.12
N LEU A 21 -9.59 -15.14 -2.86
CA LEU A 21 -8.30 -15.70 -2.46
C LEU A 21 -8.39 -16.17 -1.01
N ASP A 22 -7.84 -17.35 -0.71
CA ASP A 22 -7.63 -17.79 0.66
C ASP A 22 -6.19 -17.48 1.11
N GLY A 23 -6.00 -16.43 1.91
CA GLY A 23 -4.68 -16.03 2.41
C GLY A 23 -3.98 -17.09 3.28
N ALA A 24 -4.72 -18.00 3.91
CA ALA A 24 -4.16 -19.08 4.70
C ALA A 24 -3.64 -20.22 3.82
N ASN A 25 -4.33 -20.51 2.72
CA ASN A 25 -4.08 -21.70 1.90
C ASN A 25 -3.47 -21.41 0.51
N CYS A 26 -3.37 -20.14 0.11
CA CYS A 26 -2.81 -19.80 -1.21
C CYS A 26 -1.35 -20.25 -1.37
N THR A 27 -0.99 -20.59 -2.60
CA THR A 27 0.40 -20.89 -2.98
C THR A 27 1.23 -19.62 -2.92
N LEU A 28 2.36 -19.67 -2.21
CA LEU A 28 3.26 -18.55 -2.08
C LEU A 28 4.64 -18.89 -2.66
N ALA A 29 5.11 -18.09 -3.61
CA ALA A 29 6.43 -18.21 -4.21
C ALA A 29 7.34 -17.06 -3.73
N GLN A 30 8.48 -17.39 -3.14
CA GLN A 30 9.48 -16.40 -2.70
C GLN A 30 10.65 -16.41 -3.68
N ILE A 31 10.77 -15.34 -4.47
CA ILE A 31 11.87 -15.15 -5.40
C ILE A 31 12.55 -13.84 -5.02
N LEU A 32 13.53 -13.93 -4.13
CA LEU A 32 14.29 -12.79 -3.62
C LEU A 32 15.75 -12.94 -4.04
N VAL A 33 16.28 -11.90 -4.68
CA VAL A 33 17.69 -11.79 -5.07
C VAL A 33 18.33 -10.63 -4.34
N LYS A 34 19.64 -10.71 -4.12
CA LYS A 34 20.40 -9.62 -3.49
C LYS A 34 20.40 -8.39 -4.39
N GLN A 35 20.51 -7.21 -3.77
CA GLN A 35 20.73 -5.96 -4.50
C GLN A 35 22.04 -6.04 -5.30
N ASP A 36 22.05 -5.47 -6.51
CA ASP A 36 23.25 -5.38 -7.33
C ASP A 36 24.35 -4.58 -6.62
N ALA A 37 25.58 -5.10 -6.65
CA ALA A 37 26.72 -4.48 -5.98
C ALA A 37 27.09 -3.12 -6.59
N ASN A 38 26.87 -2.93 -7.89
CA ASN A 38 27.11 -1.67 -8.59
C ASN A 38 26.12 -0.60 -8.15
N ILE A 39 24.84 -0.95 -7.97
CA ILE A 39 23.83 -0.03 -7.43
C ILE A 39 24.19 0.35 -5.99
N THR A 40 24.62 -0.62 -5.19
CA THR A 40 25.04 -0.38 -3.80
C THR A 40 26.24 0.57 -3.75
N ALA A 41 27.25 0.36 -4.59
CA ALA A 41 28.45 1.20 -4.66
C ALA A 41 28.13 2.62 -5.15
N ALA A 42 27.24 2.76 -6.14
CA ALA A 42 26.82 4.05 -6.69
C ALA A 42 25.99 4.85 -5.68
N ALA A 43 24.96 4.24 -5.09
CA ALA A 43 24.03 4.93 -4.19
C ALA A 43 24.66 5.20 -2.81
N ARG A 44 25.39 4.23 -2.24
CA ARG A 44 25.89 4.32 -0.86
C ARG A 44 27.41 4.15 -0.77
N GLY A 45 27.95 3.08 -1.33
CA GLY A 45 29.34 2.68 -1.12
C GLY A 45 29.66 2.52 0.37
N SER A 46 30.84 2.99 0.79
CA SER A 46 31.26 3.06 2.20
C SER A 46 31.07 4.45 2.81
N ARG A 47 30.26 5.31 2.16
CA ARG A 47 30.04 6.69 2.59
C ARG A 47 29.10 6.74 3.81
N PRO A 48 29.21 7.78 4.66
CA PRO A 48 28.27 7.99 5.75
C PRO A 48 26.86 8.30 5.20
N VAL A 49 25.82 8.19 6.03
CA VAL A 49 24.42 8.19 5.59
C VAL A 49 24.01 9.53 4.96
N GLU A 50 24.58 10.63 5.45
CA GLU A 50 24.41 11.99 4.93
C GLU A 50 24.88 12.16 3.47
N ASP A 51 25.78 11.29 3.01
CA ASP A 51 26.37 11.32 1.66
C ASP A 51 25.79 10.22 0.75
N TRP A 52 24.65 9.63 1.11
CA TRP A 52 23.96 8.68 0.26
C TRP A 52 23.29 9.40 -0.91
N GLY A 53 23.56 8.90 -2.12
CA GLY A 53 22.90 9.34 -3.34
C GLY A 53 21.53 8.68 -3.52
N ALA A 54 20.79 9.15 -4.53
CA ALA A 54 19.54 8.53 -4.94
C ALA A 54 19.77 7.07 -5.37
N GLY A 55 18.81 6.19 -5.04
CA GLY A 55 18.87 4.78 -5.45
C GLY A 55 18.60 4.57 -6.93
N ASP A 56 17.94 5.52 -7.58
CA ASP A 56 17.64 5.55 -9.01
C ASP A 56 17.36 6.99 -9.46
N GLN A 57 17.33 7.23 -10.78
CA GLN A 57 16.93 8.49 -11.38
C GLN A 57 15.40 8.67 -11.37
N GLY A 58 14.91 9.89 -11.12
CA GLY A 58 13.48 10.16 -11.12
C GLY A 58 13.14 11.62 -10.83
N SER A 59 11.86 11.97 -11.01
CA SER A 59 11.30 13.27 -10.64
C SER A 59 10.17 13.08 -9.64
N ILE A 60 10.08 13.98 -8.65
CA ILE A 60 9.08 13.94 -7.59
C ILE A 60 8.34 15.26 -7.60
N PHE A 61 7.00 15.20 -7.56
CA PHE A 61 6.14 16.38 -7.45
C PHE A 61 5.36 16.31 -6.14
N GLY A 62 5.34 17.42 -5.41
CA GLY A 62 4.48 17.61 -4.25
C GLY A 62 3.37 18.62 -4.58
N TYR A 63 2.18 18.39 -4.05
CA TYR A 63 1.03 19.27 -4.21
C TYR A 63 0.22 19.33 -2.91
N ALA A 64 -0.28 20.51 -2.57
CA ALA A 64 -1.14 20.74 -1.41
C ALA A 64 -2.12 21.87 -1.73
N ARG A 65 -3.38 21.73 -1.31
CA ARG A 65 -4.41 22.78 -1.47
C ARG A 65 -5.52 22.66 -0.44
N ASP A 66 -6.03 23.79 0.03
CA ASP A 66 -7.04 23.92 1.08
C ASP A 66 -8.50 23.77 0.60
N GLU A 67 -8.73 23.18 -0.58
CA GLU A 67 -10.08 23.02 -1.13
C GLU A 67 -11.00 22.19 -0.24
N TRP A 68 -10.47 21.12 0.38
CA TRP A 68 -11.23 20.27 1.31
C TRP A 68 -11.29 20.88 2.72
N ASP A 69 -10.13 21.04 3.36
CA ASP A 69 -9.97 21.75 4.63
C ASP A 69 -8.54 22.32 4.77
N SER A 70 -8.34 23.15 5.79
CA SER A 70 -7.06 23.86 6.04
C SER A 70 -6.01 23.05 6.81
N GLU A 71 -6.30 21.81 7.19
CA GLU A 71 -5.40 20.94 7.97
C GLU A 71 -4.81 19.82 7.11
N VAL A 72 -5.66 19.15 6.34
CA VAL A 72 -5.35 17.97 5.54
C VAL A 72 -4.83 18.35 4.14
N LEU A 73 -5.23 19.51 3.61
CA LEU A 73 -4.69 20.14 2.39
C LEU A 73 -4.73 19.28 1.12
N HIS A 74 -5.87 18.67 0.82
CA HIS A 74 -6.10 17.90 -0.40
C HIS A 74 -7.09 18.53 -1.39
N PRO A 75 -6.98 18.20 -2.70
CA PRO A 75 -8.01 18.53 -3.68
C PRO A 75 -9.36 17.92 -3.32
N TYR A 76 -10.45 18.63 -3.61
CA TYR A 76 -11.80 18.16 -3.27
C TYR A 76 -12.24 16.92 -4.07
N SER A 77 -11.68 16.68 -5.25
CA SER A 77 -11.98 15.45 -6.01
C SER A 77 -11.30 14.22 -5.40
N TYR A 78 -10.11 14.39 -4.82
CA TYR A 78 -9.30 13.29 -4.31
C TYR A 78 -9.76 12.83 -2.93
N TYR A 79 -9.94 13.77 -2.00
CA TYR A 79 -10.14 13.43 -0.59
C TYR A 79 -11.42 12.62 -0.31
N PRO A 80 -12.63 13.05 -0.71
CA PRO A 80 -13.86 12.30 -0.49
C PRO A 80 -13.88 10.96 -1.22
N ALA A 81 -13.30 10.86 -2.42
CA ALA A 81 -13.19 9.58 -3.13
C ALA A 81 -12.43 8.55 -2.26
N ASN A 82 -11.30 8.94 -1.68
CA ASN A 82 -10.57 8.08 -0.74
C ASN A 82 -11.36 7.79 0.54
N LYS A 83 -12.06 8.78 1.09
CA LYS A 83 -12.91 8.61 2.29
C LYS A 83 -14.06 7.63 2.08
N ILE A 84 -14.64 7.57 0.88
CA ILE A 84 -15.67 6.57 0.56
C ILE A 84 -15.10 5.15 0.64
N CYS A 85 -13.94 4.90 0.02
CA CYS A 85 -13.28 3.60 0.06
C CYS A 85 -12.84 3.23 1.48
N GLU A 86 -12.29 4.18 2.24
CA GLU A 86 -11.92 4.00 3.64
C GLU A 86 -13.15 3.60 4.47
N LYS A 87 -14.26 4.33 4.31
CA LYS A 87 -15.47 4.06 5.07
C LYS A 87 -16.08 2.70 4.74
N LEU A 88 -16.08 2.31 3.46
CA LEU A 88 -16.55 1.00 3.04
C LEU A 88 -15.68 -0.12 3.62
N ALA A 89 -14.36 0.07 3.69
CA ALA A 89 -13.46 -0.86 4.35
C ALA A 89 -13.73 -0.98 5.87
N GLU A 90 -13.98 0.14 6.57
CA GLU A 90 -14.37 0.14 7.99
C GLU A 90 -15.68 -0.64 8.22
N LEU A 91 -16.72 -0.35 7.43
CA LEU A 91 -18.04 -0.98 7.56
C LEU A 91 -17.99 -2.47 7.23
N ARG A 92 -17.14 -2.88 6.29
CA ARG A 92 -16.85 -4.29 6.02
C ARG A 92 -16.16 -4.95 7.21
N LYS A 93 -15.04 -4.37 7.70
CA LYS A 93 -14.22 -4.96 8.77
C LYS A 93 -14.96 -5.04 10.11
N SER A 94 -15.87 -4.09 10.38
CA SER A 94 -16.73 -4.11 11.56
C SER A 94 -17.92 -5.07 11.45
N GLY A 95 -18.19 -5.63 10.27
CA GLY A 95 -19.34 -6.52 10.04
C GLY A 95 -20.69 -5.81 9.97
N VAL A 96 -20.72 -4.47 9.98
CA VAL A 96 -21.96 -3.67 9.83
C VAL A 96 -22.62 -3.93 8.47
N LEU A 97 -21.80 -4.08 7.43
CA LEU A 97 -22.25 -4.48 6.09
C LEU A 97 -21.69 -5.88 5.76
N PRO A 98 -22.32 -6.97 6.26
CA PRO A 98 -21.76 -8.31 6.16
C PRO A 98 -21.73 -8.86 4.73
N TRP A 99 -22.48 -8.26 3.82
CA TRP A 99 -22.51 -8.62 2.40
C TRP A 99 -21.39 -7.95 1.58
N LEU A 100 -20.70 -6.95 2.15
CA LEU A 100 -19.69 -6.19 1.45
C LEU A 100 -18.40 -7.01 1.31
N ARG A 101 -17.88 -7.11 0.09
CA ARG A 101 -16.62 -7.82 -0.23
C ARG A 101 -15.46 -6.82 -0.33
N LEU A 102 -14.25 -7.32 -0.64
CA LEU A 102 -13.01 -6.56 -0.55
C LEU A 102 -12.84 -5.49 -1.63
N ASP A 103 -13.23 -5.77 -2.88
CA ASP A 103 -13.00 -4.84 -3.99
C ASP A 103 -13.99 -3.67 -3.91
N CYS A 104 -13.44 -2.46 -3.93
CA CYS A 104 -14.17 -1.21 -3.83
C CYS A 104 -13.47 -0.11 -4.63
N LYS A 105 -14.26 0.67 -5.36
CA LYS A 105 -13.80 1.80 -6.17
C LYS A 105 -14.77 2.96 -5.96
N SER A 106 -14.23 4.17 -5.99
CA SER A 106 -14.95 5.44 -5.94
C SER A 106 -14.38 6.37 -7.02
N GLN A 107 -15.14 7.41 -7.38
CA GLN A 107 -14.75 8.40 -8.36
C GLN A 107 -15.30 9.76 -7.96
#